data_AF-A0A5J4TMV0-F1
#
_entry.id   AF-A0A5J4TMV0-F1
#
_cell.length_a   1.000
_cell.length_b   1.000
_cell.length_c   1.000
_cell.angle_alpha   90.00
_cell.angle_beta   90.00
_cell.angle_gamma   90.00
#
_symmetry.space_group_name_H-M   'P 1'
#
loop_
_entity.id
_entity.type
_entity.pdbx_description
1 polymer ?
#
loop_
_entity_poly.entity_id
_entity_poly.type
_entity_poly.pdbx_seq_one_letter_code
_entity_poly.pdbx_strand_id
1 'polypeptide(L)'
;LMRERKDQAELFLHPEYLTADEYFYTRGGRRRQTFSTLKDGGSLNVDLTEKSIMYMNHINPFIQFADTLKQKRKELFSPENVLVITDGLCASSCSQFIKAVGQKHLARIVAVGLHDPRDPNARFDAGIASSASATSVSNIQNQKNNINFSYLMNTTNIPLNLFRNVTMLGFADRELYGYTEDTKDKLLEYEIIDADFRYEFANNINEVPTTEQQLEEFYRNILKSEENYFKQAIDQGQLSFEQDGEGEEKAKKCLSWEIDFAQAAIKGNCKRCSRLDQHSVFGYPCTTRGITDKEGRNADGTAKIGIYDTNKCIFSHCKVGYYRKNVQVNGSFIDQCIEIPLAYKETRQEMTPDQSEDIFTDQDVCGDQCFNITSTTPTDLCPCPTDPGKLDDDPRKDGLCKCKNIIETTPVNTCACPTDQQKLDQDPRKDGL
;
A
#
# COMPACT_ATOMS: atom_id res chain seq x y z
N LEU A 1 -18.59 13.74 -26.01
CA LEU A 1 -18.63 12.31 -25.62
C LEU A 1 -18.94 12.10 -24.13
N MET A 2 -18.06 12.46 -23.19
CA MET A 2 -18.32 12.25 -21.74
C MET A 2 -19.56 12.97 -21.21
N ARG A 3 -19.97 14.11 -21.77
CA ARG A 3 -21.18 14.81 -21.33
C ARG A 3 -22.48 14.21 -21.87
N GLU A 4 -22.41 13.63 -23.06
CA GLU A 4 -23.60 13.21 -23.84
C GLU A 4 -23.82 11.69 -23.82
N ARG A 5 -22.77 10.90 -23.55
CA ARG A 5 -22.80 9.42 -23.63
C ARG A 5 -22.03 8.76 -22.48
N LYS A 6 -22.21 9.24 -21.24
CA LYS A 6 -21.55 8.69 -20.04
C LYS A 6 -21.68 7.18 -19.92
N ASP A 7 -22.86 6.66 -20.22
CA ASP A 7 -23.20 5.24 -20.14
C ASP A 7 -22.47 4.33 -21.15
N GLN A 8 -21.72 4.92 -22.08
CA GLN A 8 -21.06 4.20 -23.17
C GLN A 8 -19.60 4.64 -23.35
N ALA A 9 -19.07 5.42 -22.41
CA ALA A 9 -17.75 6.04 -22.52
C ALA A 9 -16.91 5.76 -21.28
N GLU A 10 -15.60 5.73 -21.48
CA GLU A 10 -14.62 5.90 -20.41
C GLU A 10 -14.83 7.27 -19.74
N LEU A 11 -14.78 7.28 -18.41
CA LEU A 11 -14.96 8.45 -17.59
C LEU A 11 -13.63 8.82 -16.91
N PHE A 12 -13.34 10.11 -16.87
CA PHE A 12 -12.29 10.65 -16.02
C PHE A 12 -12.95 11.11 -14.72
N LEU A 13 -12.49 10.59 -13.58
CA LEU A 13 -13.05 10.89 -12.27
C LEU A 13 -12.12 11.79 -11.46
N HIS A 14 -12.72 12.63 -10.61
CA HIS A 14 -11.98 13.37 -9.60
C HIS A 14 -11.33 12.39 -8.61
N PRO A 15 -10.01 12.49 -8.32
CA PRO A 15 -9.32 11.52 -7.47
C PRO A 15 -9.88 11.39 -6.05
N GLU A 16 -10.38 12.49 -5.46
CA GLU A 16 -10.87 12.49 -4.08
C GLU A 16 -12.36 12.14 -3.94
N TYR A 17 -13.19 12.47 -4.93
CA TYR A 17 -14.65 12.38 -4.82
C TYR A 17 -15.25 11.33 -5.75
N LEU A 18 -14.45 10.80 -6.69
CA LEU A 18 -14.84 9.85 -7.74
C LEU A 18 -16.03 10.32 -8.60
N THR A 19 -16.29 11.63 -8.62
CA THR A 19 -17.27 12.26 -9.49
C THR A 19 -16.71 12.40 -10.90
N ALA A 20 -17.55 12.16 -11.91
CA ALA A 20 -17.15 12.29 -13.31
C ALA A 20 -16.82 13.74 -13.65
N ASP A 21 -15.59 13.98 -14.10
CA ASP A 21 -15.12 15.26 -14.61
C ASP A 21 -15.48 15.41 -16.08
N GLU A 22 -16.65 15.97 -16.33
CA GLU A 22 -17.14 16.24 -17.70
C GLU A 22 -16.25 17.22 -18.48
N TYR A 23 -15.41 17.99 -17.78
CA TYR A 23 -14.59 19.05 -18.35
C TYR A 23 -13.10 18.69 -18.39
N PHE A 24 -12.73 17.44 -18.12
CA PHE A 24 -11.34 17.00 -18.08
C PHE A 24 -10.51 17.48 -19.29
N TYR A 25 -11.08 17.38 -20.50
CA TYR A 25 -10.41 17.80 -21.74
C TYR A 25 -10.41 19.31 -21.99
N THR A 26 -11.23 20.09 -21.28
CA THR A 26 -11.42 21.53 -21.55
C THR A 26 -11.00 22.43 -20.39
N ARG A 27 -10.79 21.90 -19.19
CA ARG A 27 -10.46 22.70 -17.99
C ARG A 27 -9.02 23.24 -17.96
N GLY A 28 -8.18 22.81 -18.91
CA GLY A 28 -6.75 23.10 -18.90
C GLY A 28 -5.97 22.12 -18.01
N GLY A 29 -4.75 22.51 -17.65
CA GLY A 29 -3.82 21.68 -16.92
C GLY A 29 -3.12 22.43 -15.79
N ARG A 30 -2.23 21.73 -15.07
CA ARG A 30 -1.34 22.30 -14.07
C ARG A 30 0.07 22.44 -14.65
N ARG A 31 0.78 23.49 -14.26
CA ARG A 31 2.20 23.64 -14.60
C ARG A 31 3.06 23.08 -13.49
N ARG A 32 4.00 22.18 -13.83
CA ARG A 32 5.03 21.69 -12.90
C ARG A 32 6.39 22.17 -13.35
N GLN A 33 7.18 22.65 -12.41
CA GLN A 33 8.60 22.87 -12.61
C GLN A 33 9.38 21.73 -11.94
N THR A 34 10.11 20.97 -12.74
CA THR A 34 11.01 19.91 -12.25
C THR A 34 12.43 20.46 -12.23
N PHE A 35 13.17 20.17 -11.16
CA PHE A 35 14.57 20.59 -11.00
C PHE A 35 15.51 19.41 -11.24
N SER A 36 16.65 19.70 -11.85
CA SER A 36 17.74 18.75 -12.03
C SER A 36 18.30 18.31 -10.68
N THR A 37 18.56 17.01 -10.55
CA THR A 37 19.21 16.43 -9.37
C THR A 37 20.71 16.71 -9.32
N LEU A 38 21.31 17.21 -10.41
CA LEU A 38 22.75 17.44 -10.54
C LEU A 38 23.25 18.74 -9.86
N LYS A 39 22.38 19.44 -9.12
CA LYS A 39 22.67 20.75 -8.47
C LYS A 39 23.23 21.80 -9.43
N ASP A 40 22.94 21.68 -10.72
CA ASP A 40 23.33 22.61 -11.79
C ASP A 40 22.36 23.79 -11.95
N GLY A 41 21.27 23.81 -11.16
CA GLY A 41 20.20 24.81 -11.28
C GLY A 41 19.29 24.62 -12.50
N GLY A 42 19.47 23.54 -13.26
CA GLY A 42 18.63 23.20 -14.40
C GLY A 42 17.18 22.97 -13.96
N SER A 43 16.23 23.51 -14.70
CA SER A 43 14.81 23.20 -14.49
C SER A 43 14.05 23.09 -15.80
N LEU A 44 13.02 22.25 -15.81
CA LEU A 44 12.10 22.08 -16.93
C LEU A 44 10.69 22.40 -16.45
N ASN A 45 9.99 23.25 -17.19
CA ASN A 45 8.55 23.45 -17.03
C ASN A 45 7.81 22.47 -17.91
N VAL A 46 6.86 21.73 -17.34
CA VAL A 46 5.99 20.80 -18.05
C VAL A 46 4.55 21.18 -17.75
N ASP A 47 3.77 21.36 -18.81
CA ASP A 47 2.32 21.51 -18.71
C ASP A 47 1.70 20.11 -18.64
N LEU A 48 1.03 19.84 -17.53
CA LEU A 48 0.46 18.55 -17.21
C LEU A 48 -1.05 18.63 -17.23
N THR A 49 -1.72 17.57 -17.64
CA THR A 49 -3.16 17.47 -17.36
C THR A 49 -3.38 17.45 -15.85
N GLU A 50 -4.55 17.94 -15.43
CA GLU A 50 -4.96 17.80 -14.04
C GLU A 50 -5.08 16.34 -13.61
N LYS A 51 -4.92 16.06 -12.30
CA LYS A 51 -4.99 14.70 -11.77
C LYS A 51 -6.41 14.13 -11.98
N SER A 52 -6.49 12.89 -12.46
CA SER A 52 -7.75 12.18 -12.74
C SER A 52 -7.57 10.68 -12.62
N ILE A 53 -8.66 9.98 -12.31
CA ILE A 53 -8.73 8.51 -12.37
C ILE A 53 -9.47 8.12 -13.64
N MET A 54 -8.88 7.21 -14.41
CA MET A 54 -9.54 6.61 -15.57
C MET A 54 -10.49 5.51 -15.10
N TYR A 55 -11.75 5.57 -15.49
CA TYR A 55 -12.80 4.70 -14.98
C TYR A 55 -13.69 4.15 -16.10
N MET A 56 -13.86 2.83 -16.11
CA MET A 56 -14.71 2.11 -17.07
C MET A 56 -15.55 1.00 -16.41
N ASN A 57 -15.63 0.98 -15.08
CA ASN A 57 -16.26 -0.15 -14.39
C ASN A 57 -17.78 -0.24 -14.67
N HIS A 58 -18.46 0.89 -14.91
CA HIS A 58 -19.89 0.96 -15.24
C HIS A 58 -20.26 0.37 -16.60
N ILE A 59 -19.29 0.21 -17.50
CA ILE A 59 -19.45 -0.44 -18.82
C ILE A 59 -18.67 -1.75 -18.91
N ASN A 60 -18.08 -2.20 -17.80
CA ASN A 60 -17.32 -3.44 -17.76
C ASN A 60 -18.28 -4.64 -17.81
N PRO A 61 -18.33 -5.41 -18.93
CA PRO A 61 -19.23 -6.55 -19.02
C PRO A 61 -18.82 -7.67 -18.06
N PHE A 62 -17.61 -7.61 -17.50
CA PHE A 62 -17.10 -8.63 -16.58
C PHE A 62 -17.48 -8.42 -15.12
N ILE A 63 -18.08 -7.28 -14.76
CA ILE A 63 -18.44 -7.02 -13.36
C ILE A 63 -19.43 -8.05 -12.82
N GLN A 64 -20.41 -8.44 -13.64
CA GLN A 64 -21.42 -9.45 -13.28
C GLN A 64 -20.81 -10.85 -13.12
N PHE A 65 -19.76 -11.19 -13.89
CA PHE A 65 -19.05 -12.46 -13.69
C PHE A 65 -18.35 -12.49 -12.33
N ALA A 66 -17.87 -11.35 -11.84
CA ALA A 66 -17.25 -11.25 -10.53
C ALA A 66 -18.25 -11.46 -9.38
N ASP A 67 -19.55 -11.20 -9.57
CA ASP A 67 -20.56 -11.24 -8.51
C ASP A 67 -20.65 -12.59 -7.77
N THR A 68 -20.37 -13.68 -8.48
CA THR A 68 -20.41 -15.03 -7.93
C THR A 68 -19.05 -15.55 -7.45
N LEU A 69 -17.97 -14.79 -7.70
CA LEU A 69 -16.62 -15.19 -7.29
C LEU A 69 -16.48 -15.05 -5.78
N LYS A 70 -16.05 -16.13 -5.12
CA LYS A 70 -15.72 -16.12 -3.67
C LYS A 70 -14.63 -15.10 -3.33
N GLN A 71 -13.81 -14.73 -4.31
CA GLN A 71 -12.73 -13.76 -4.23
C GLN A 71 -13.23 -12.31 -4.37
N LYS A 72 -14.48 -12.09 -4.81
CA LYS A 72 -15.03 -10.74 -4.94
C LYS A 72 -14.92 -10.02 -3.61
N ARG A 73 -14.14 -8.93 -3.61
CA ARG A 73 -13.96 -8.02 -2.47
C ARG A 73 -13.40 -8.70 -1.21
N LYS A 74 -12.52 -9.68 -1.40
CA LYS A 74 -11.54 -10.09 -0.38
C LYS A 74 -10.24 -9.33 -0.62
N GLU A 75 -9.41 -9.22 0.41
CA GLU A 75 -8.00 -8.88 0.22
C GLU A 75 -7.37 -9.94 -0.69
N LEU A 76 -6.97 -9.50 -1.89
CA LEU A 76 -6.35 -10.37 -2.89
C LEU A 76 -4.83 -10.31 -2.85
N PHE A 77 -4.30 -9.21 -2.32
CA PHE A 77 -2.88 -8.90 -2.35
C PHE A 77 -2.39 -8.69 -0.91
N SER A 78 -1.47 -9.54 -0.50
CA SER A 78 -0.64 -9.38 0.69
C SER A 78 0.75 -9.87 0.32
N PRO A 79 1.84 -9.18 0.74
CA PRO A 79 3.21 -9.63 0.54
C PRO A 79 3.44 -11.10 0.93
N GLU A 80 2.76 -11.56 1.97
CA GLU A 80 2.91 -12.93 2.46
C GLU A 80 2.33 -13.99 1.52
N ASN A 81 1.40 -13.60 0.64
CA ASN A 81 0.58 -14.53 -0.14
C ASN A 81 0.74 -14.40 -1.65
N VAL A 82 1.37 -13.32 -2.12
CA VAL A 82 1.48 -13.02 -3.55
C VAL A 82 2.94 -12.74 -3.90
N LEU A 83 3.42 -13.47 -4.90
CA LEU A 83 4.71 -13.28 -5.54
C LEU A 83 4.49 -12.76 -6.96
N VAL A 84 5.10 -11.63 -7.28
CA VAL A 84 5.16 -11.05 -8.63
C VAL A 84 6.55 -11.33 -9.17
N ILE A 85 6.63 -12.17 -10.20
CA ILE A 85 7.88 -12.57 -10.84
C ILE A 85 8.07 -11.68 -12.07
N THR A 86 9.22 -11.00 -12.16
CA THR A 86 9.51 -10.09 -13.27
C THR A 86 11.00 -10.10 -13.62
N ASP A 87 11.33 -9.98 -14.90
CA ASP A 87 12.67 -9.73 -15.41
C ASP A 87 12.97 -8.23 -15.59
N GLY A 88 12.01 -7.37 -15.22
CA GLY A 88 12.09 -5.92 -15.33
C GLY A 88 11.73 -5.39 -16.72
N LEU A 89 11.55 -6.24 -17.74
CA LEU A 89 11.29 -5.82 -19.13
C LEU A 89 9.83 -5.47 -19.41
N CYS A 90 8.96 -5.70 -18.43
CA CYS A 90 7.55 -5.36 -18.51
C CYS A 90 7.35 -3.84 -18.62
N ALA A 91 6.50 -3.43 -19.56
CA ALA A 91 6.24 -2.04 -19.94
C ALA A 91 4.74 -1.71 -20.01
N SER A 92 4.38 -0.42 -20.07
CA SER A 92 2.98 0.03 -20.12
C SER A 92 2.16 -0.48 -18.91
N SER A 93 0.93 -0.96 -19.11
CA SER A 93 0.00 -1.32 -18.02
C SER A 93 0.57 -2.35 -17.03
N CYS A 94 1.41 -3.30 -17.48
CA CYS A 94 2.02 -4.24 -16.55
C CYS A 94 3.08 -3.56 -15.68
N SER A 95 3.87 -2.62 -16.23
CA SER A 95 4.88 -1.86 -15.46
C SER A 95 4.18 -1.03 -14.39
N GLN A 96 3.08 -0.38 -14.76
CA GLN A 96 2.24 0.38 -13.83
C GLN A 96 1.71 -0.50 -12.70
N PHE A 97 1.18 -1.68 -13.03
CA PHE A 97 0.70 -2.64 -12.04
C PHE A 97 1.81 -3.08 -11.08
N ILE A 98 2.94 -3.54 -11.60
CA ILE A 98 4.06 -4.04 -10.77
C ILE A 98 4.61 -2.92 -9.90
N LYS A 99 4.83 -1.72 -10.46
CA LYS A 99 5.31 -0.57 -9.70
C LYS A 99 4.29 -0.11 -8.64
N ALA A 100 2.98 -0.15 -8.92
CA ALA A 100 1.94 0.15 -7.94
C ALA A 100 1.93 -0.84 -6.77
N VAL A 101 2.02 -2.13 -7.09
CA VAL A 101 2.07 -3.22 -6.11
C VAL A 101 3.33 -3.13 -5.26
N GLY A 102 4.48 -2.82 -5.88
CA GLY A 102 5.76 -2.64 -5.19
C GLY A 102 5.77 -1.42 -4.27
N GLN A 103 5.37 -0.24 -4.76
CA GLN A 103 5.32 0.99 -3.95
C GLN A 103 4.39 0.88 -2.74
N LYS A 104 3.34 0.08 -2.85
CA LYS A 104 2.37 -0.15 -1.75
C LYS A 104 2.69 -1.39 -0.93
N HIS A 105 3.75 -2.14 -1.28
CA HIS A 105 4.09 -3.41 -0.66
C HIS A 105 2.88 -4.34 -0.54
N LEU A 106 2.19 -4.60 -1.66
CA LEU A 106 1.00 -5.46 -1.71
C LEU A 106 1.33 -6.90 -2.14
N ALA A 107 2.53 -7.14 -2.65
CA ALA A 107 3.05 -8.45 -3.01
C ALA A 107 4.58 -8.43 -2.85
N ARG A 108 5.19 -9.62 -2.76
CA ARG A 108 6.63 -9.77 -2.92
C ARG A 108 7.01 -9.65 -4.38
N ILE A 109 7.99 -8.80 -4.72
CA ILE A 109 8.54 -8.71 -6.08
C ILE A 109 9.80 -9.57 -6.16
N VAL A 110 9.80 -10.55 -7.05
CA VAL A 110 10.96 -11.39 -7.36
C VAL A 110 11.55 -10.97 -8.69
N ALA A 111 12.79 -10.47 -8.64
CA ALA A 111 13.58 -10.22 -9.82
C ALA A 111 14.14 -11.54 -10.35
N VAL A 112 13.96 -11.81 -11.64
CA VAL A 112 14.58 -12.93 -12.34
C VAL A 112 15.63 -12.40 -13.29
N GLY A 113 16.84 -12.93 -13.17
CA GLY A 113 17.96 -12.54 -14.02
C GLY A 113 19.26 -12.43 -13.24
N LEU A 114 20.34 -12.13 -13.96
CA LEU A 114 21.66 -12.02 -13.37
C LEU A 114 21.88 -10.62 -12.80
N HIS A 115 22.60 -10.56 -11.68
CA HIS A 115 23.16 -9.30 -11.20
C HIS A 115 24.17 -8.74 -12.20
N ASP A 116 24.35 -7.40 -12.28
CA ASP A 116 25.45 -6.85 -13.08
C ASP A 116 26.77 -7.17 -12.36
N PRO A 117 27.62 -8.07 -12.89
CA PRO A 117 28.84 -8.47 -12.21
C PRO A 117 29.84 -7.32 -12.05
N ARG A 118 29.62 -6.18 -12.73
CA ARG A 118 30.48 -4.99 -12.68
C ARG A 118 30.03 -4.00 -11.61
N ASP A 119 28.78 -4.07 -11.18
CA ASP A 119 28.23 -3.21 -10.14
C ASP A 119 27.33 -4.03 -9.19
N PRO A 120 27.92 -4.60 -8.12
CA PRO A 120 27.19 -5.38 -7.10
C PRO A 120 26.08 -4.63 -6.36
N ASN A 121 26.00 -3.29 -6.49
CA ASN A 121 24.95 -2.48 -5.90
C ASN A 121 23.95 -1.96 -6.95
N ALA A 122 24.01 -2.49 -8.17
CA ALA A 122 23.09 -2.11 -9.23
C ALA A 122 21.65 -2.45 -8.82
N ARG A 123 20.85 -1.41 -8.63
CA ARG A 123 19.42 -1.52 -8.31
C ARG A 123 18.65 -2.15 -9.45
N PHE A 124 17.58 -2.87 -9.13
CA PHE A 124 16.69 -3.48 -10.12
C PHE A 124 15.48 -2.57 -10.32
N ASP A 125 15.01 -2.41 -11.56
CA ASP A 125 13.71 -1.79 -11.78
C ASP A 125 12.69 -2.84 -12.22
N ALA A 126 11.62 -2.98 -11.44
CA ALA A 126 10.61 -4.01 -11.63
C ALA A 126 9.75 -3.84 -12.90
N GLY A 127 9.85 -2.68 -13.55
CA GLY A 127 9.30 -2.42 -14.88
C GLY A 127 10.00 -1.27 -15.56
N ILE A 128 10.00 -1.24 -16.90
CA ILE A 128 10.65 -0.18 -17.67
C ILE A 128 9.73 1.02 -17.95
N ALA A 129 10.39 2.16 -18.17
CA ALA A 129 9.79 3.46 -18.46
C ALA A 129 8.96 3.51 -19.75
N SER A 130 9.33 2.73 -20.77
CA SER A 130 8.68 2.84 -22.09
C SER A 130 8.58 1.51 -22.81
N SER A 131 7.38 1.20 -23.30
CA SER A 131 7.22 0.48 -24.56
C SER A 131 6.68 1.44 -25.59
N ALA A 132 7.31 1.45 -26.77
CA ALA A 132 6.81 2.19 -27.91
C ALA A 132 6.20 1.19 -28.89
N SER A 133 5.04 1.53 -29.41
CA SER A 133 4.51 0.87 -30.61
C SER A 133 4.75 1.77 -31.80
N ALA A 134 5.26 1.18 -32.87
CA ALA A 134 5.36 1.85 -34.16
C ALA A 134 4.25 1.33 -35.07
N THR A 135 3.52 2.24 -35.70
CA THR A 135 2.51 1.90 -36.71
C THR A 135 2.84 2.59 -38.02
N SER A 136 2.47 1.95 -39.14
CA SER A 136 2.72 2.54 -40.46
C SER A 136 1.82 3.75 -40.69
N VAL A 137 2.30 4.72 -41.48
CA VAL A 137 1.48 5.86 -41.91
C VAL A 137 0.20 5.40 -42.59
N SER A 138 0.26 4.35 -43.42
CA SER A 138 -0.92 3.79 -44.09
C SER A 138 -1.98 3.34 -43.08
N ASN A 139 -1.57 2.73 -41.96
CA ASN A 139 -2.51 2.28 -40.94
C ASN A 139 -3.18 3.47 -40.22
N ILE A 140 -2.42 4.53 -39.91
CA ILE A 140 -2.97 5.78 -39.33
C ILE A 140 -3.95 6.46 -40.29
N GLN A 141 -3.61 6.56 -41.57
CA GLN A 141 -4.49 7.17 -42.56
C GLN A 141 -5.76 6.33 -42.80
N ASN A 142 -5.68 5.00 -42.66
CA ASN A 142 -6.86 4.14 -42.67
C ASN A 142 -7.79 4.46 -41.48
N GLN A 143 -7.25 4.76 -40.30
CA GLN A 143 -8.07 5.16 -39.15
C GLN A 143 -8.79 6.50 -39.36
N LYS A 144 -8.21 7.43 -40.13
CA LYS A 144 -8.87 8.69 -40.50
C LYS A 144 -10.19 8.49 -41.25
N ASN A 145 -10.24 7.44 -42.07
CA ASN A 145 -11.40 7.07 -42.88
C ASN A 145 -12.31 6.06 -42.20
N ASN A 146 -11.94 5.57 -41.02
CA ASN A 146 -12.75 4.63 -40.26
C ASN A 146 -13.87 5.39 -39.55
N ILE A 147 -15.11 5.12 -39.97
CA ILE A 147 -16.29 5.79 -39.47
C ILE A 147 -16.49 5.61 -37.95
N ASN A 148 -15.93 4.56 -37.36
CA ASN A 148 -16.01 4.34 -35.92
C ASN A 148 -15.14 5.32 -35.13
N PHE A 149 -14.03 5.79 -35.71
CA PHE A 149 -13.11 6.72 -35.04
C PHE A 149 -13.47 8.19 -35.25
N SER A 150 -14.19 8.54 -36.31
CA SER A 150 -14.62 9.93 -36.56
C SER A 150 -15.54 10.47 -35.45
N TYR A 151 -16.21 9.60 -34.70
CA TYR A 151 -17.03 9.97 -33.54
C TYR A 151 -16.23 10.07 -32.22
N LEU A 152 -15.04 9.47 -32.14
CA LEU A 152 -14.24 9.36 -30.93
C LEU A 152 -13.10 10.38 -30.85
N MET A 153 -12.59 10.81 -32.01
CA MET A 153 -11.47 11.74 -32.11
C MET A 153 -11.68 12.74 -33.24
N ASN A 154 -11.18 13.96 -33.06
CA ASN A 154 -11.16 14.93 -34.16
C ASN A 154 -10.09 14.52 -35.18
N THR A 155 -10.53 13.91 -36.27
CA THR A 155 -9.64 13.38 -37.33
C THR A 155 -8.88 14.46 -38.08
N THR A 156 -9.22 15.75 -37.92
CA THR A 156 -8.42 16.86 -38.46
C THR A 156 -7.07 17.03 -37.75
N ASN A 157 -6.93 16.52 -36.52
CA ASN A 157 -5.69 16.58 -35.76
C ASN A 157 -4.69 15.48 -36.17
N ILE A 158 -5.12 14.49 -36.96
CA ILE A 158 -4.21 13.48 -37.53
C ILE A 158 -3.37 14.17 -38.61
N PRO A 159 -2.03 14.04 -38.58
CA PRO A 159 -1.16 14.60 -39.60
C PRO A 159 -1.60 14.22 -41.02
N LEU A 160 -1.43 15.15 -41.96
CA LEU A 160 -1.62 14.89 -43.40
C LEU A 160 -0.71 13.76 -43.87
N ASN A 161 -1.01 13.19 -45.05
CA ASN A 161 -0.21 12.12 -45.66
C ASN A 161 1.28 12.49 -45.64
N LEU A 162 2.08 11.70 -44.93
CA LEU A 162 3.53 11.84 -44.98
C LEU A 162 4.03 11.31 -46.33
N PHE A 163 4.85 12.09 -47.02
CA PHE A 163 5.23 11.86 -48.42
C PHE A 163 6.07 10.60 -48.70
N ARG A 164 6.46 9.82 -47.68
CA ARG A 164 7.36 8.66 -47.82
C ARG A 164 6.66 7.35 -47.42
N ASN A 165 6.60 6.41 -48.36
CA ASN A 165 5.86 5.13 -48.31
C ASN A 165 6.40 4.05 -47.32
N VAL A 166 7.30 4.41 -46.39
CA VAL A 166 7.87 3.50 -45.37
C VAL A 166 8.03 4.24 -44.03
N THR A 167 7.37 5.39 -43.88
CA THR A 167 7.43 6.15 -42.64
C THR A 167 6.59 5.43 -41.59
N MET A 168 7.17 5.20 -40.42
CA MET A 168 6.45 4.72 -39.25
C MET A 168 6.28 5.88 -38.28
N LEU A 169 5.12 5.96 -37.64
CA LEU A 169 4.91 6.82 -36.49
C LEU A 169 5.11 5.96 -35.25
N GLY A 170 6.13 6.29 -34.46
CA GLY A 170 6.29 5.78 -33.11
C GLY A 170 5.52 6.67 -32.14
N PHE A 171 4.81 6.06 -31.21
CA PHE A 171 4.27 6.74 -30.04
C PHE A 171 4.58 5.91 -28.79
N ALA A 172 4.80 6.60 -27.69
CA ALA A 172 4.91 6.01 -26.36
C ALA A 172 3.74 6.57 -25.54
N ASP A 173 2.96 5.69 -24.90
CA ASP A 173 1.82 6.10 -24.10
C ASP A 173 2.22 6.42 -22.65
N ARG A 174 2.06 7.72 -22.35
CA ARG A 174 1.72 8.44 -21.12
C ARG A 174 2.37 8.13 -19.76
N GLU A 175 2.92 9.25 -19.26
CA GLU A 175 3.29 9.65 -17.91
C GLU A 175 2.24 9.34 -16.85
N LEU A 176 2.57 8.43 -15.93
CA LEU A 176 1.84 8.21 -14.69
C LEU A 176 2.64 8.68 -13.49
N TYR A 177 1.88 9.18 -12.51
CA TYR A 177 2.41 9.64 -11.24
C TYR A 177 2.50 8.48 -10.25
N GLY A 178 3.42 8.57 -9.30
CA GLY A 178 3.52 7.58 -8.24
C GLY A 178 2.26 7.48 -7.39
N TYR A 179 2.12 6.35 -6.70
CA TYR A 179 0.89 5.96 -6.02
C TYR A 179 0.88 6.24 -4.51
N THR A 180 2.00 6.72 -3.98
CA THR A 180 2.16 7.08 -2.56
C THR A 180 2.28 8.59 -2.43
N GLU A 181 2.01 9.14 -1.24
CA GLU A 181 2.18 10.57 -1.00
C GLU A 181 3.60 11.08 -1.33
N ASP A 182 4.62 10.25 -1.11
CA ASP A 182 6.02 10.56 -1.41
C ASP A 182 6.34 10.53 -2.91
N THR A 183 5.57 9.78 -3.69
CA THR A 183 5.83 9.55 -5.12
C THR A 183 4.78 10.17 -6.03
N LYS A 184 3.71 10.78 -5.48
CA LYS A 184 2.56 11.35 -6.20
C LYS A 184 2.87 12.45 -7.21
N ASP A 185 4.07 13.02 -7.14
CA ASP A 185 4.55 14.05 -8.07
C ASP A 185 5.78 13.60 -8.88
N LYS A 186 6.25 12.37 -8.65
CA LYS A 186 7.28 11.71 -9.45
C LYS A 186 6.66 11.01 -10.65
N LEU A 187 7.39 10.97 -11.75
CA LEU A 187 7.04 10.15 -12.91
C LEU A 187 7.45 8.70 -12.62
N LEU A 188 6.47 7.81 -12.51
CA LEU A 188 6.67 6.43 -12.09
C LEU A 188 7.56 5.64 -13.06
N GLU A 189 7.54 6.04 -14.34
CA GLU A 189 8.37 5.50 -15.42
C GLU A 189 9.86 5.50 -15.04
N TYR A 190 10.33 6.57 -14.41
CA TYR A 190 11.73 6.80 -14.06
C TYR A 190 12.04 6.46 -12.60
N GLU A 191 11.01 6.16 -11.79
CA GLU A 191 11.20 5.73 -10.41
C GLU A 191 11.58 4.25 -10.40
N ILE A 192 12.78 3.96 -9.92
CA ILE A 192 13.25 2.57 -9.74
C ILE A 192 12.46 1.94 -8.59
N ILE A 193 11.71 0.89 -8.90
CA ILE A 193 11.06 0.04 -7.90
C ILE A 193 11.86 -1.25 -7.80
N ASP A 194 12.58 -1.41 -6.69
CA ASP A 194 13.40 -2.60 -6.49
C ASP A 194 12.56 -3.85 -6.28
N ALA A 195 13.15 -4.96 -6.68
CA ALA A 195 12.70 -6.27 -6.24
C ALA A 195 13.09 -6.53 -4.78
N ASP A 196 12.33 -7.40 -4.16
CA ASP A 196 12.48 -7.75 -2.77
C ASP A 196 13.59 -8.77 -2.57
N PHE A 197 13.71 -9.70 -3.50
CA PHE A 197 14.87 -10.57 -3.65
C PHE A 197 15.04 -10.96 -5.12
N ARG A 198 16.20 -11.55 -5.42
CA ARG A 198 16.58 -11.98 -6.76
C ARG A 198 16.66 -13.50 -6.83
N TYR A 199 16.12 -14.05 -7.91
CA TYR A 199 16.41 -15.40 -8.35
C TYR A 199 17.36 -15.33 -9.54
N GLU A 200 18.62 -15.65 -9.29
CA GLU A 200 19.65 -15.63 -10.33
C GLU A 200 19.42 -16.77 -11.32
N PHE A 201 19.06 -16.40 -12.54
CA PHE A 201 18.78 -17.34 -13.60
C PHE A 201 19.35 -16.82 -14.91
N ALA A 202 20.34 -17.53 -15.45
CA ALA A 202 20.96 -17.23 -16.72
C ALA A 202 20.25 -18.01 -17.83
N ASN A 203 19.29 -17.39 -18.52
CA ASN A 203 18.73 -17.98 -19.72
C ASN A 203 19.72 -17.85 -20.88
N ASN A 204 20.31 -18.95 -21.34
CA ASN A 204 20.86 -18.97 -22.69
C ASN A 204 19.71 -19.03 -23.71
N ILE A 205 19.95 -18.53 -24.93
CA ILE A 205 19.02 -18.70 -26.05
C ILE A 205 18.79 -20.21 -26.23
N ASN A 206 17.52 -20.65 -26.12
CA ASN A 206 17.04 -22.05 -26.12
C ASN A 206 17.00 -22.80 -24.77
N GLU A 207 17.36 -22.18 -23.65
CA GLU A 207 17.23 -22.77 -22.30
C GLU A 207 15.98 -22.29 -21.53
N VAL A 208 15.10 -21.55 -22.22
CA VAL A 208 13.83 -21.11 -21.64
C VAL A 208 12.96 -22.34 -21.36
N PRO A 209 12.28 -22.42 -20.20
CA PRO A 209 11.31 -23.47 -19.92
C PRO A 209 10.24 -23.54 -21.03
N THR A 210 10.15 -24.68 -21.73
CA THR A 210 9.17 -24.88 -22.83
C THR A 210 8.13 -25.95 -22.50
N THR A 211 8.41 -26.83 -21.54
CA THR A 211 7.47 -27.84 -21.06
C THR A 211 6.85 -27.45 -19.72
N GLU A 212 5.68 -28.01 -19.42
CA GLU A 212 5.00 -27.81 -18.14
C GLU A 212 5.87 -28.20 -16.94
N GLN A 213 6.61 -29.32 -17.05
CA GLN A 213 7.55 -29.77 -16.01
C GLN A 213 8.69 -28.78 -15.79
N GLN A 214 9.26 -28.22 -16.86
CA GLN A 214 10.32 -27.21 -16.75
C GLN A 214 9.81 -25.92 -16.11
N LEU A 215 8.59 -25.50 -16.46
CA LEU A 215 7.94 -24.34 -15.83
C LEU A 215 7.68 -24.58 -14.35
N GLU A 216 7.17 -25.77 -14.00
CA GLU A 216 6.96 -26.17 -12.61
C GLU A 216 8.27 -26.16 -11.81
N GLU A 217 9.34 -26.73 -12.37
CA GLU A 217 10.66 -26.72 -11.75
C GLU A 217 11.19 -25.29 -11.57
N PHE A 218 11.03 -24.43 -12.57
CA PHE A 218 11.41 -23.02 -12.50
C PHE A 218 10.73 -22.30 -11.32
N TYR A 219 9.40 -22.41 -11.19
CA TYR A 219 8.66 -21.80 -10.09
C TYR A 219 9.01 -22.42 -8.73
N ARG A 220 9.20 -23.75 -8.66
CA ARG A 220 9.66 -24.41 -7.43
C ARG A 220 11.04 -23.92 -7.00
N ASN A 221 11.93 -23.64 -7.95
CA ASN A 221 13.26 -23.13 -7.63
C ASN A 221 13.22 -21.67 -7.14
N ILE A 222 12.29 -20.84 -7.64
CA ILE A 222 12.04 -19.51 -7.07
C ILE A 222 11.60 -19.62 -5.60
N LEU A 223 10.65 -20.51 -5.29
CA LEU A 223 10.20 -20.71 -3.91
C LEU A 223 11.32 -21.24 -3.00
N LYS A 224 12.16 -22.17 -3.50
CA LYS A 224 13.35 -22.61 -2.76
C LYS A 224 14.36 -21.47 -2.57
N SER A 225 14.50 -20.58 -3.55
CA SER A 225 15.40 -19.43 -3.47
C SER A 225 14.95 -18.48 -2.36
N GLU A 226 13.64 -18.26 -2.22
CA GLU A 226 13.06 -17.51 -1.11
C GLU A 226 13.41 -18.17 0.25
N GLU A 227 13.20 -19.47 0.40
CA GLU A 227 13.57 -20.17 1.63
C GLU A 227 15.08 -20.06 1.94
N ASN A 228 15.92 -20.13 0.91
CA ASN A 228 17.36 -19.99 1.04
C ASN A 228 17.77 -18.57 1.41
N TYR A 229 17.11 -17.56 0.85
CA TYR A 229 17.30 -16.14 1.20
C TYR A 229 17.09 -15.94 2.71
N PHE A 230 16.03 -16.52 3.24
CA PHE A 230 15.74 -16.55 4.67
C PHE A 230 16.68 -17.43 5.52
N LYS A 231 17.33 -18.45 4.95
CA LYS A 231 18.32 -19.29 5.67
C LYS A 231 19.68 -18.59 5.75
N GLN A 232 20.12 -17.97 4.67
CA GLN A 232 21.38 -17.23 4.62
C GLN A 232 21.44 -16.12 5.68
N ALA A 233 20.34 -15.39 5.90
CA ALA A 233 20.29 -14.38 6.97
C ALA A 233 20.46 -14.98 8.38
N ILE A 234 19.98 -16.20 8.63
CA ILE A 234 20.23 -16.90 9.90
C ILE A 234 21.71 -17.27 10.01
N ASP A 235 22.26 -17.89 8.97
CA ASP A 235 23.64 -18.37 8.97
C ASP A 235 24.66 -17.22 9.13
N GLN A 236 24.30 -16.02 8.66
CA GLN A 236 25.07 -14.79 8.84
C GLN A 236 24.86 -14.12 10.21
N GLY A 237 24.09 -14.73 11.11
CA GLY A 237 23.83 -14.20 12.46
C GLY A 237 22.95 -12.95 12.48
N GLN A 238 22.25 -12.63 11.38
CA GLN A 238 21.33 -11.48 11.31
C GLN A 238 20.00 -11.77 12.03
N LEU A 239 19.71 -13.05 12.29
CA LEU A 239 18.56 -13.53 13.03
C LEU A 239 19.00 -14.48 14.14
N SER A 240 18.62 -14.20 15.39
CA SER A 240 18.75 -15.14 16.51
C SER A 240 17.37 -15.70 16.87
N PHE A 241 17.26 -17.01 17.02
CA PHE A 241 16.09 -17.64 17.62
C PHE A 241 16.28 -17.62 19.15
N GLU A 242 15.56 -16.77 19.86
CA GLU A 242 15.27 -17.07 21.25
C GLU A 242 14.22 -18.19 21.25
N GLN A 243 14.65 -19.37 21.69
CA GLN A 243 13.76 -20.47 22.03
C GLN A 243 13.13 -20.13 23.38
N ASP A 244 11.95 -19.56 23.33
CA ASP A 244 11.08 -19.59 24.49
C ASP A 244 10.49 -21.01 24.59
N GLY A 245 10.41 -21.48 25.84
CA GLY A 245 10.49 -22.90 26.20
C GLY A 245 9.40 -23.81 25.63
N GLU A 246 9.76 -25.10 25.55
CA GLU A 246 8.89 -26.28 25.40
C GLU A 246 7.53 -26.05 24.71
N GLY A 247 7.56 -26.00 23.37
CA GLY A 247 6.38 -26.22 22.52
C GLY A 247 6.07 -25.12 21.50
N GLU A 248 6.89 -24.08 21.38
CA GLU A 248 6.50 -22.82 20.76
C GLU A 248 6.87 -22.66 19.27
N GLU A 249 5.99 -21.98 18.54
CA GLU A 249 6.13 -21.63 17.11
C GLU A 249 7.48 -20.97 16.83
N LYS A 250 8.26 -21.54 15.89
CA LYS A 250 9.46 -20.89 15.35
C LYS A 250 9.09 -19.46 14.93
N ALA A 251 9.85 -18.46 15.41
CA ALA A 251 9.67 -17.06 15.04
C ALA A 251 9.49 -16.92 13.52
N LYS A 252 8.34 -16.40 13.10
CA LYS A 252 7.97 -16.30 11.68
C LYS A 252 8.79 -15.17 11.05
N LYS A 253 9.43 -15.49 9.92
CA LYS A 253 10.32 -14.58 9.20
C LYS A 253 9.53 -13.63 8.32
N CYS A 254 10.12 -12.48 8.07
CA CYS A 254 9.49 -11.43 7.28
C CYS A 254 10.51 -10.64 6.46
N LEU A 255 10.02 -10.02 5.40
CA LEU A 255 10.69 -8.91 4.73
C LEU A 255 10.29 -7.59 5.40
N SER A 256 11.15 -6.58 5.31
CA SER A 256 11.04 -5.33 6.09
C SER A 256 9.67 -4.63 6.03
N TRP A 257 8.96 -4.66 4.90
CA TRP A 257 7.63 -4.03 4.76
C TRP A 257 6.46 -4.93 5.16
N GLU A 258 6.69 -6.19 5.47
CA GLU A 258 5.61 -7.12 5.81
C GLU A 258 5.02 -6.84 7.18
N ILE A 259 3.76 -7.22 7.33
CA ILE A 259 2.98 -7.05 8.55
C ILE A 259 2.12 -8.31 8.73
N ASP A 260 2.38 -9.09 9.79
CA ASP A 260 1.58 -10.27 10.09
C ASP A 260 0.31 -9.86 10.85
N PHE A 261 -0.78 -9.72 10.10
CA PHE A 261 -2.10 -9.47 10.67
C PHE A 261 -2.88 -10.77 10.93
N ALA A 262 -2.49 -11.90 10.33
CA ALA A 262 -3.19 -13.17 10.53
C ALA A 262 -2.94 -13.71 11.95
N GLN A 263 -1.68 -13.73 12.39
CA GLN A 263 -1.35 -14.11 13.76
C GLN A 263 -1.89 -13.11 14.77
N ALA A 264 -1.79 -11.81 14.46
CA ALA A 264 -2.32 -10.74 15.30
C ALA A 264 -3.84 -10.85 15.53
N ALA A 265 -4.60 -11.17 14.47
CA ALA A 265 -6.05 -11.36 14.56
C ALA A 265 -6.44 -12.59 15.40
N ILE A 266 -5.69 -13.70 15.30
CA ILE A 266 -5.99 -14.94 16.04
C ILE A 266 -5.62 -14.83 17.51
N LYS A 267 -4.48 -14.20 17.82
CA LYS A 267 -3.92 -14.13 19.18
C LYS A 267 -4.46 -12.94 20.00
N GLY A 268 -5.41 -12.17 19.46
CA GLY A 268 -6.02 -11.01 20.15
C GLY A 268 -5.07 -9.84 20.41
N ASN A 269 -3.83 -9.94 19.94
CA ASN A 269 -2.80 -8.94 20.13
C ASN A 269 -2.74 -8.10 18.84
N CYS A 270 -3.06 -6.82 18.98
CA CYS A 270 -3.36 -5.80 17.97
C CYS A 270 -4.83 -5.57 17.62
N LYS A 271 -5.74 -6.52 17.90
CA LYS A 271 -7.18 -6.33 17.57
C LYS A 271 -7.78 -5.10 18.26
N ARG A 272 -7.40 -4.83 19.51
CA ARG A 272 -7.90 -3.66 20.26
C ARG A 272 -7.43 -2.31 19.67
N CYS A 273 -6.40 -2.29 18.84
CA CYS A 273 -5.96 -1.08 18.17
C CYS A 273 -7.02 -0.52 17.19
N SER A 274 -7.89 -1.38 16.66
CA SER A 274 -9.00 -1.01 15.78
C SER A 274 -10.17 -0.36 16.52
N ARG A 275 -10.10 -0.13 17.84
CA ARG A 275 -11.25 0.37 18.61
C ARG A 275 -11.62 1.82 18.28
N LEU A 276 -10.64 2.63 17.86
CA LEU A 276 -10.88 4.00 17.36
C LEU A 276 -11.37 4.03 15.90
N ASP A 277 -11.17 2.95 15.16
CA ASP A 277 -11.57 2.79 13.78
C ASP A 277 -11.70 1.31 13.43
N GLN A 278 -12.93 0.82 13.47
CA GLN A 278 -13.28 -0.58 13.25
C GLN A 278 -13.01 -1.10 11.82
N HIS A 279 -12.64 -0.21 10.91
CA HIS A 279 -12.28 -0.56 9.54
C HIS A 279 -10.76 -0.63 9.34
N SER A 280 -9.99 -0.25 10.36
CA SER A 280 -8.53 -0.43 10.40
C SER A 280 -8.15 -1.86 10.77
N VAL A 281 -7.17 -2.41 10.06
CA VAL A 281 -6.54 -3.70 10.37
C VAL A 281 -5.13 -3.45 10.87
N PHE A 282 -4.80 -4.02 12.03
CA PHE A 282 -3.48 -3.93 12.64
C PHE A 282 -2.78 -5.29 12.66
N GLY A 283 -1.46 -5.27 12.65
CA GLY A 283 -0.65 -6.49 12.75
C GLY A 283 0.78 -6.22 13.22
N TYR A 284 1.56 -7.30 13.31
CA TYR A 284 2.93 -7.25 13.79
C TYR A 284 3.88 -6.80 12.67
N PRO A 285 4.66 -5.72 12.87
CA PRO A 285 5.65 -5.30 11.89
C PRO A 285 6.83 -6.28 11.85
N CYS A 286 7.53 -6.30 10.72
CA CYS A 286 8.87 -6.86 10.68
C CYS A 286 9.86 -6.04 11.52
N THR A 287 10.79 -6.68 12.24
CA THR A 287 11.80 -5.98 13.08
C THR A 287 12.72 -5.06 12.28
N THR A 288 12.92 -5.36 10.99
CA THR A 288 13.74 -4.55 10.08
C THR A 288 12.93 -3.52 9.29
N ARG A 289 11.66 -3.32 9.64
CA ARG A 289 10.81 -2.29 9.03
C ARG A 289 11.41 -0.90 9.26
N GLY A 290 11.77 -0.24 8.17
CA GLY A 290 12.18 1.15 8.17
C GLY A 290 11.00 2.12 8.27
N ILE A 291 11.27 3.37 8.64
CA ILE A 291 10.32 4.48 8.52
C ILE A 291 10.13 4.80 7.03
N THR A 292 11.21 4.70 6.24
CA THR A 292 11.20 4.87 4.78
C THR A 292 11.51 3.55 4.06
N ASP A 293 11.07 3.38 2.81
CA ASP A 293 11.40 2.20 1.98
C ASP A 293 12.92 1.99 1.93
N LYS A 294 13.69 3.07 1.76
CA LYS A 294 15.16 3.05 1.75
C LYS A 294 15.77 2.45 3.03
N GLU A 295 15.18 2.74 4.20
CA GLU A 295 15.66 2.18 5.47
C GLU A 295 15.36 0.68 5.59
N GLY A 296 14.29 0.21 4.95
CA GLY A 296 13.92 -1.20 4.86
C GLY A 296 14.69 -2.00 3.80
N ARG A 297 15.59 -1.36 3.04
CA ARG A 297 16.33 -1.99 1.93
C ARG A 297 17.82 -2.12 2.22
N ASN A 298 18.45 -3.11 1.61
CA ASN A 298 19.91 -3.24 1.51
C ASN A 298 20.47 -2.28 0.45
N ALA A 299 21.80 -2.16 0.36
CA ALA A 299 22.46 -1.27 -0.59
C ALA A 299 22.19 -1.62 -2.06
N ASP A 300 21.95 -2.90 -2.36
CA ASP A 300 21.63 -3.45 -3.68
C ASP A 300 20.13 -3.35 -4.05
N GLY A 301 19.31 -2.76 -3.18
CA GLY A 301 17.86 -2.60 -3.34
C GLY A 301 17.02 -3.77 -2.83
N THR A 302 17.62 -4.88 -2.40
CA THR A 302 16.86 -6.01 -1.85
C THR A 302 16.24 -5.70 -0.49
N ALA A 303 15.21 -6.45 -0.12
CA ALA A 303 14.56 -6.37 1.17
C ALA A 303 15.52 -6.74 2.31
N LYS A 304 15.53 -5.97 3.40
CA LYS A 304 16.06 -6.47 4.67
C LYS A 304 15.15 -7.57 5.21
N ILE A 305 15.77 -8.57 5.82
CA ILE A 305 15.10 -9.70 6.44
C ILE A 305 15.02 -9.47 7.95
N GLY A 306 13.86 -9.78 8.53
CA GLY A 306 13.66 -9.74 9.98
C GLY A 306 12.78 -10.89 10.46
N ILE A 307 12.30 -10.72 11.69
CA ILE A 307 11.24 -11.54 12.31
C ILE A 307 10.07 -10.62 12.68
N TYR A 308 8.87 -11.17 12.77
CA TYR A 308 7.73 -10.37 13.21
C TYR A 308 7.90 -9.98 14.69
N ASP A 309 7.80 -8.69 14.98
CA ASP A 309 7.84 -8.13 16.33
C ASP A 309 6.45 -8.21 16.96
N THR A 310 6.19 -9.29 17.69
CA THR A 310 4.88 -9.58 18.30
C THR A 310 4.52 -8.65 19.46
N ASN A 311 5.46 -7.82 19.93
CA ASN A 311 5.21 -6.83 20.98
C ASN A 311 4.67 -5.51 20.40
N LYS A 312 4.81 -5.27 19.09
CA LYS A 312 4.38 -4.03 18.43
C LYS A 312 3.21 -4.26 17.51
N CYS A 313 2.25 -3.34 17.56
CA CYS A 313 1.13 -3.32 16.65
C CYS A 313 1.23 -2.11 15.74
N ILE A 314 1.13 -2.29 14.42
CA ILE A 314 1.09 -1.19 13.47
C ILE A 314 -0.09 -1.31 12.54
N PHE A 315 -0.56 -0.15 12.04
CA PHE A 315 -1.60 -0.10 11.03
C PHE A 315 -1.10 -0.80 9.77
N SER A 316 -1.83 -1.83 9.34
CA SER A 316 -1.55 -2.57 8.12
C SER A 316 -2.30 -1.96 6.94
N HIS A 317 -3.61 -2.13 6.92
CA HIS A 317 -4.47 -1.71 5.82
C HIS A 317 -5.90 -1.47 6.32
N CYS A 318 -6.76 -1.03 5.40
CA CYS A 318 -8.19 -0.88 5.66
C CYS A 318 -8.97 -2.08 5.12
N LYS A 319 -10.06 -2.43 5.80
CA LYS A 319 -11.06 -3.36 5.28
C LYS A 319 -11.53 -2.93 3.88
N VAL A 320 -11.93 -3.91 3.08
CA VAL A 320 -12.33 -3.68 1.68
C VAL A 320 -13.45 -2.65 1.58
N GLY A 321 -13.25 -1.64 0.73
CA GLY A 321 -14.16 -0.52 0.54
C GLY A 321 -13.81 0.74 1.36
N TYR A 322 -12.72 0.68 2.12
CA TYR A 322 -12.16 1.82 2.84
C TYR A 322 -10.70 2.07 2.39
N TYR A 323 -10.23 3.30 2.54
CA TYR A 323 -8.84 3.68 2.23
C TYR A 323 -8.22 4.49 3.38
N ARG A 324 -6.91 4.35 3.56
CA ARG A 324 -6.15 5.05 4.60
C ARG A 324 -6.06 6.54 4.27
N LYS A 325 -6.45 7.40 5.21
CA LYS A 325 -6.29 8.86 5.14
C LYS A 325 -5.76 9.36 6.47
N ASN A 326 -4.79 10.26 6.40
CA ASN A 326 -4.29 10.96 7.57
C ASN A 326 -5.24 12.10 7.92
N VAL A 327 -5.84 12.04 9.11
CA VAL A 327 -6.90 12.96 9.54
C VAL A 327 -6.58 13.54 10.91
N GLN A 328 -7.00 14.78 11.15
CA GLN A 328 -6.79 15.45 12.42
C GLN A 328 -7.88 15.05 13.41
N VAL A 329 -7.50 14.32 14.46
CA VAL A 329 -8.38 13.91 15.56
C VAL A 329 -7.81 14.49 16.85
N ASN A 330 -8.61 15.31 17.54
CA ASN A 330 -8.23 15.95 18.81
C ASN A 330 -6.86 16.68 18.76
N GLY A 331 -6.57 17.34 17.63
CA GLY A 331 -5.33 18.11 17.42
C GLY A 331 -4.12 17.30 16.97
N SER A 332 -4.20 15.97 16.93
CA SER A 332 -3.15 15.08 16.43
C SER A 332 -3.54 14.47 15.08
N PHE A 333 -2.57 14.29 14.20
CA PHE A 333 -2.78 13.61 12.92
C PHE A 333 -2.63 12.10 13.12
N ILE A 334 -3.70 11.36 12.84
CA ILE A 334 -3.72 9.90 12.90
C ILE A 334 -4.25 9.32 11.60
N ASP A 335 -3.78 8.13 11.24
CA ASP A 335 -4.32 7.42 10.09
C ASP A 335 -5.62 6.72 10.45
N GLN A 336 -6.63 6.92 9.61
CA GLN A 336 -7.94 6.28 9.72
C GLN A 336 -8.38 5.75 8.35
N CYS A 337 -9.27 4.77 8.38
CA CYS A 337 -9.94 4.19 7.25
C CYS A 337 -11.21 4.99 6.94
N ILE A 338 -11.16 5.69 5.81
CA ILE A 338 -12.28 6.47 5.31
C ILE A 338 -12.97 5.67 4.21
N GLU A 339 -14.30 5.72 4.20
CA GLU A 339 -15.10 5.05 3.19
C GLU A 339 -14.75 5.56 1.78
N ILE A 340 -14.53 4.65 0.84
CA ILE A 340 -14.26 5.00 -0.56
C ILE A 340 -15.54 5.61 -1.16
N PRO A 341 -15.48 6.79 -1.81
CA PRO A 341 -16.63 7.35 -2.52
C PRO A 341 -17.13 6.41 -3.62
N LEU A 342 -18.41 6.50 -3.99
CA LEU A 342 -18.92 5.69 -5.10
C LEU A 342 -18.59 6.37 -6.42
N ALA A 343 -17.99 5.64 -7.35
CA ALA A 343 -17.88 6.10 -8.72
C ALA A 343 -19.25 6.00 -9.44
N TYR A 344 -19.28 6.44 -10.70
CA TYR A 344 -20.51 6.48 -11.49
C TYR A 344 -21.19 5.11 -11.60
N LYS A 345 -22.43 5.00 -11.13
CA LYS A 345 -23.25 3.77 -11.09
C LYS A 345 -22.72 2.64 -10.19
N GLU A 346 -21.74 2.91 -9.32
CA GLU A 346 -21.38 1.94 -8.29
C GLU A 346 -22.38 1.97 -7.14
N THR A 347 -22.60 0.81 -6.54
CA THR A 347 -23.42 0.68 -5.32
C THR A 347 -22.55 0.44 -4.10
N ARG A 348 -23.09 0.76 -2.91
CA ARG A 348 -22.37 0.54 -1.66
C ARG A 348 -22.12 -0.94 -1.39
N GLN A 349 -23.09 -1.78 -1.68
CA GLN A 349 -22.99 -3.24 -1.51
C GLN A 349 -21.89 -3.85 -2.39
N GLU A 350 -21.63 -3.27 -3.56
CA GLU A 350 -20.53 -3.72 -4.43
C GLU A 350 -19.15 -3.30 -3.93
N MET A 351 -19.04 -2.18 -3.20
CA MET A 351 -17.78 -1.57 -2.78
C MET A 351 -17.37 -1.95 -1.36
N THR A 352 -18.32 -2.01 -0.42
CA THR A 352 -18.16 -2.41 0.99
C THR A 352 -19.09 -3.59 1.29
N PRO A 353 -18.72 -4.83 0.93
CA PRO A 353 -19.61 -5.99 1.05
C PRO A 353 -19.85 -6.40 2.52
N ASP A 354 -18.88 -6.13 3.38
CA ASP A 354 -18.93 -6.41 4.82
C ASP A 354 -19.02 -5.08 5.57
N GLN A 355 -20.13 -4.88 6.26
CA GLN A 355 -20.38 -3.73 7.14
C GLN A 355 -20.55 -4.18 8.59
N SER A 356 -20.18 -5.42 8.91
CA SER A 356 -20.20 -5.88 10.29
C SER A 356 -19.13 -5.14 11.10
N GLU A 357 -19.55 -4.67 12.27
CA GLU A 357 -18.68 -4.03 13.24
C GLU A 357 -17.88 -5.10 13.99
N ASP A 358 -16.61 -4.81 14.27
CA ASP A 358 -15.79 -5.73 15.06
C ASP A 358 -16.23 -5.69 16.52
N ILE A 359 -16.39 -6.88 17.11
CA ILE A 359 -16.67 -7.02 18.53
C ILE A 359 -15.33 -7.17 19.27
N PHE A 360 -15.10 -6.27 20.22
CA PHE A 360 -13.92 -6.26 21.09
C PHE A 360 -14.24 -6.87 22.46
N THR A 361 -13.29 -7.59 23.02
CA THR A 361 -13.35 -8.21 24.35
C THR A 361 -12.23 -7.67 25.24
N ASP A 362 -12.35 -7.87 26.55
CA ASP A 362 -11.31 -7.43 27.50
C ASP A 362 -9.99 -8.21 27.38
N GLN A 363 -9.99 -9.34 26.66
CA GLN A 363 -8.79 -10.11 26.34
C GLN A 363 -8.01 -9.52 25.17
N ASP A 364 -8.60 -8.62 24.38
CA ASP A 364 -7.92 -7.97 23.26
C ASP A 364 -6.94 -6.92 23.79
N VAL A 365 -5.71 -6.93 23.27
CA VAL A 365 -4.64 -5.98 23.60
C VAL A 365 -4.13 -5.26 22.35
N CYS A 366 -3.48 -4.11 22.53
CA CYS A 366 -2.99 -3.26 21.45
C CYS A 366 -1.46 -3.04 21.51
N GLY A 367 -0.68 -4.11 21.71
CA GLY A 367 0.80 -4.06 21.77
C GLY A 367 1.41 -2.82 22.44
N ASP A 368 2.59 -2.40 21.97
CA ASP A 368 3.29 -1.19 22.42
C ASP A 368 2.93 0.08 21.60
N GLN A 369 1.72 0.21 21.05
CA GLN A 369 1.32 1.48 20.38
C GLN A 369 1.39 2.71 21.29
N CYS A 370 1.56 2.49 22.59
CA CYS A 370 1.75 3.52 23.59
C CYS A 370 3.20 4.01 23.73
N PHE A 371 4.11 3.60 22.84
CA PHE A 371 5.50 4.00 22.90
C PHE A 371 5.72 5.51 22.69
N ASN A 372 4.89 6.16 21.84
CA ASN A 372 4.95 7.60 21.55
C ASN A 372 3.63 8.29 21.88
N ILE A 373 3.20 8.23 23.14
CA ILE A 373 2.02 8.96 23.62
C ILE A 373 2.34 10.41 23.95
N THR A 374 1.36 11.28 23.76
CA THR A 374 1.40 12.70 24.17
C THR A 374 0.37 12.93 25.27
N SER A 375 0.41 14.08 25.93
CA SER A 375 -0.57 14.46 26.96
C SER A 375 -2.03 14.46 26.47
N THR A 376 -2.24 14.46 25.15
CA THR A 376 -3.55 14.42 24.48
C THR A 376 -3.94 13.04 23.94
N THR A 377 -3.07 12.03 24.04
CA THR A 377 -3.36 10.70 23.47
C THR A 377 -4.54 10.04 24.21
N PRO A 378 -5.64 9.67 23.51
CA PRO A 378 -6.83 9.12 24.16
C PRO A 378 -6.56 7.87 25.02
N THR A 379 -7.23 7.79 26.17
CA THR A 379 -7.10 6.65 27.09
C THR A 379 -7.72 5.36 26.58
N ASP A 380 -8.60 5.48 25.58
CA ASP A 380 -9.23 4.35 24.92
C ASP A 380 -8.29 3.71 23.88
N LEU A 381 -7.36 4.50 23.32
CA LEU A 381 -6.28 4.02 22.44
C LEU A 381 -5.16 3.40 23.26
N CYS A 382 -4.70 4.13 24.27
CA CYS A 382 -3.64 3.70 25.17
C CYS A 382 -4.15 3.73 26.60
N PRO A 383 -4.58 2.59 27.16
CA PRO A 383 -5.00 2.52 28.55
C PRO A 383 -3.93 3.12 29.45
N CYS A 384 -4.36 3.94 30.41
CA CYS A 384 -3.45 4.46 31.41
C CYS A 384 -2.82 3.31 32.19
N PRO A 385 -1.50 3.35 32.45
CA PRO A 385 -0.83 2.33 33.24
C PRO A 385 -1.48 2.19 34.61
N THR A 386 -1.63 0.94 35.06
CA THR A 386 -2.06 0.62 36.43
C THR A 386 -0.88 0.43 37.37
N ASP A 387 0.33 0.21 36.83
CA ASP A 387 1.55 0.24 37.61
C ASP A 387 1.93 1.69 37.95
N PRO A 388 2.14 2.06 39.23
CA PRO A 388 2.46 3.43 39.63
C PRO A 388 3.75 3.97 38.99
N GLY A 389 4.79 3.14 38.87
CA GLY A 389 6.06 3.57 38.28
C GLY A 389 5.91 3.90 36.80
N LYS A 390 5.16 3.08 36.06
CA LYS A 390 4.85 3.34 34.64
C LYS A 390 3.88 4.52 34.45
N LEU A 391 2.99 4.78 35.42
CA LEU A 391 2.08 5.91 35.38
C LEU A 391 2.83 7.23 35.58
N ASP A 392 3.86 7.26 36.42
CA ASP A 392 4.70 8.44 36.65
C ASP A 392 5.49 8.85 35.40
N ASP A 393 5.79 7.89 34.52
CA ASP A 393 6.43 8.11 33.23
C ASP A 393 5.44 8.40 32.09
N ASP A 394 4.12 8.27 32.31
CA ASP A 394 3.10 8.54 31.30
C ASP A 394 2.92 10.06 31.09
N PRO A 395 3.10 10.59 29.86
CA PRO A 395 2.88 12.01 29.52
C PRO A 395 1.48 12.56 29.85
N ARG A 396 0.50 11.69 30.12
CA ARG A 396 -0.89 12.03 30.44
C ARG A 396 -1.19 11.93 31.95
N LYS A 397 -0.21 11.61 32.79
CA LYS A 397 -0.37 11.41 34.24
C LYS A 397 -1.06 12.57 34.94
N ASP A 398 -0.81 13.81 34.51
CA ASP A 398 -1.39 15.01 35.13
C ASP A 398 -2.76 15.39 34.52
N GLY A 399 -3.18 14.71 33.46
CA GLY A 399 -4.41 14.98 32.71
C GLY A 399 -5.29 13.73 32.61
N LEU A 400 -5.34 13.13 31.41
CA LEU A 400 -6.26 12.03 31.10
C LEU A 400 -6.05 10.79 31.99
N CYS A 401 -4.84 10.57 32.51
CA CYS A 401 -4.50 9.40 33.34
C CYS A 401 -4.43 9.68 34.84
N LYS A 402 -4.73 10.92 35.27
CA LYS A 402 -4.62 11.38 36.67
C LYS A 402 -5.37 10.53 37.69
N CYS A 403 -6.48 9.93 37.26
CA CYS A 403 -7.39 9.19 38.12
C CYS A 403 -7.29 7.67 37.94
N LYS A 404 -6.24 7.13 37.30
CA LYS A 404 -6.21 5.69 37.00
C LYS A 404 -5.86 4.83 38.21
N ASN A 405 -4.95 5.30 39.06
CA ASN A 405 -4.53 4.63 40.29
C ASN A 405 -5.05 5.38 41.50
N ILE A 406 -6.30 5.13 41.87
CA ILE A 406 -6.89 5.60 43.11
C ILE A 406 -6.68 4.52 44.17
N ILE A 407 -5.89 4.83 45.18
CA ILE A 407 -5.76 4.06 46.43
C ILE A 407 -6.46 4.78 47.57
N GLU A 408 -6.68 4.09 48.70
CA GLU A 408 -7.37 4.61 49.90
C GLU A 408 -6.84 5.97 50.39
N THR A 409 -5.56 6.26 50.19
CA THR A 409 -4.90 7.50 50.63
C THR A 409 -4.84 8.60 49.56
N THR A 410 -5.44 8.40 48.38
CA THR A 410 -5.34 9.35 47.26
C THR A 410 -6.14 10.62 47.56
N PRO A 411 -5.51 11.81 47.60
CA PRO A 411 -6.21 13.04 47.93
C PRO A 411 -7.34 13.40 46.95
N VAL A 412 -8.46 13.94 47.47
CA VAL A 412 -9.65 14.30 46.67
C VAL A 412 -9.37 15.44 45.67
N ASN A 413 -8.43 16.32 46.00
CA ASN A 413 -7.94 17.36 45.09
C ASN A 413 -7.08 16.80 43.94
N THR A 414 -6.49 15.62 44.12
CA THR A 414 -5.76 14.91 43.06
C THR A 414 -6.75 14.25 42.09
N CYS A 415 -7.73 13.52 42.59
CA CYS A 415 -8.81 12.97 41.76
C CYS A 415 -10.17 13.16 42.45
N ALA A 416 -11.09 13.87 41.79
CA ALA A 416 -12.42 14.07 42.34
C ALA A 416 -13.17 12.74 42.50
N CYS A 417 -13.97 12.63 43.55
CA CYS A 417 -14.82 11.46 43.76
C CYS A 417 -15.92 11.37 42.69
N PRO A 418 -16.30 10.17 42.26
CA PRO A 418 -17.46 9.98 41.40
C PRO A 418 -18.72 10.56 42.07
N THR A 419 -19.55 11.27 41.29
CA THR A 419 -20.86 11.76 41.76
C THR A 419 -21.97 10.72 41.62
N ASP A 420 -21.72 9.67 40.84
CA ASP A 420 -22.64 8.54 40.69
C ASP A 420 -22.47 7.56 41.85
N GLN A 421 -23.58 7.19 42.50
CA GLN A 421 -23.54 6.37 43.72
C GLN A 421 -22.96 4.97 43.47
N GLN A 422 -23.26 4.32 42.34
CA GLN A 422 -22.71 2.98 42.05
C GLN A 422 -21.20 3.02 41.83
N LYS A 423 -20.68 4.10 41.25
CA LYS A 423 -19.24 4.31 41.09
C LYS A 423 -18.57 4.74 42.39
N LEU A 424 -19.26 5.48 43.25
CA LEU A 424 -18.77 5.87 44.57
C LEU A 424 -18.62 4.66 45.49
N ASP A 425 -19.56 3.70 45.44
CA ASP A 425 -19.50 2.45 46.20
C ASP A 425 -18.33 1.53 45.78
N GLN A 426 -17.80 1.75 44.57
CA GLN A 426 -16.64 1.08 43.99
C GLN A 426 -15.34 1.90 44.13
N ASP A 427 -15.39 3.14 44.64
CA ASP A 427 -14.21 3.96 44.86
C ASP A 427 -13.39 3.38 46.03
N PRO A 428 -12.09 3.11 45.84
CA PRO A 428 -11.24 2.58 46.92
C PRO A 428 -11.18 3.46 48.16
N ARG A 429 -11.52 4.75 48.07
CA ARG A 429 -11.54 5.68 49.20
C ARG A 429 -12.87 5.73 49.94
N LYS A 430 -13.88 4.94 49.54
CA LYS A 430 -15.25 5.03 50.07
C LYS A 430 -15.35 4.96 51.61
N ASP A 431 -14.44 4.23 52.26
CA ASP A 431 -14.45 4.00 53.70
C ASP A 431 -13.60 5.01 54.48
N GLY A 432 -12.88 5.90 53.77
CA GLY A 432 -11.95 6.89 54.34
C GLY A 432 -12.18 8.33 53.87
N LEU A 433 -13.27 8.58 53.14
CA LEU A 433 -13.70 9.90 52.65
C LEU A 433 -14.49 10.71 53.67
#